data_AF-A0A4U8VY39-F1
#
_entry.id   AF-A0A4U8VY39-F1
#
_cell.length_a   1.000
_cell.length_b   1.000
_cell.length_c   1.000
_cell.angle_alpha   90.00
_cell.angle_beta   90.00
_cell.angle_gamma   90.00
#
_symmetry.space_group_name_H-M   'P 1'
#
loop_
_entity.id
_entity.type
_entity.pdbx_description
1 polymer ?
#
loop_
_entity_poly.entity_id
_entity_poly.type
_entity_poly.pdbx_seq_one_letter_code
_entity_poly.pdbx_strand_id
1 'polypeptide(L)'
;MERSRGYLMRSTVAAVALAAGAVLAGCGDDDGSDPAPRTPDLPTITVTTQGATTSPEGDEDTVTPQAAQQLCDMIEPELDNWRDQGSTVAKVSFNGTVQNWAARNEGLNDEVIRDNSIVDTVTTQTCPDVRQQAIDILEVPDLASALAGWDN
;
A
#
# COMPACT_ATOMS: atom_id res chain seq x y z
N MET A 1 -36.29 -12.06 -34.34
CA MET A 1 -35.32 -13.14 -34.65
C MET A 1 -34.11 -12.50 -35.31
N GLU A 2 -33.18 -12.01 -34.48
CA GLU A 2 -31.85 -11.58 -34.90
C GLU A 2 -31.05 -12.80 -35.38
N ARG A 3 -30.47 -12.72 -36.57
CA ARG A 3 -29.46 -13.66 -37.03
C ARG A 3 -28.11 -13.00 -36.89
N SER A 4 -27.43 -13.37 -35.82
CA SER A 4 -26.02 -13.18 -35.56
C SER A 4 -25.19 -13.60 -36.78
N ARG A 5 -24.44 -12.65 -37.35
CA ARG A 5 -23.36 -12.95 -38.30
C ARG A 5 -22.05 -12.83 -37.55
N GLY A 6 -21.52 -13.99 -37.18
CA GLY A 6 -20.21 -14.12 -36.56
C GLY A 6 -19.10 -13.63 -37.47
N TYR A 7 -18.20 -12.84 -36.90
CA TYR A 7 -16.87 -12.63 -37.47
C TYR A 7 -15.91 -13.61 -36.79
N LEU A 8 -15.70 -14.74 -37.46
CA LEU A 8 -14.48 -15.52 -37.35
C LEU A 8 -13.37 -14.69 -38.03
N MET A 9 -12.41 -14.19 -37.25
CA MET A 9 -11.12 -13.78 -37.82
C MET A 9 -9.99 -14.38 -37.00
N ARG A 10 -9.29 -15.30 -37.66
CA ARG A 10 -8.09 -16.03 -37.23
C ARG A 10 -6.86 -15.15 -37.49
N SER A 11 -5.81 -15.31 -36.66
CA SER A 11 -4.37 -15.31 -37.00
C SER A 11 -3.52 -14.88 -35.78
N THR A 12 -2.87 -15.79 -35.04
CA THR A 12 -1.51 -16.37 -35.21
C THR A 12 -0.30 -15.50 -34.80
N VAL A 13 0.28 -15.89 -33.66
CA VAL A 13 1.72 -16.06 -33.32
C VAL A 13 2.64 -14.84 -33.13
N ALA A 14 3.24 -14.73 -31.93
CA ALA A 14 4.70 -14.58 -31.73
C ALA A 14 5.09 -15.00 -30.30
N ALA A 15 5.84 -16.10 -30.16
CA ALA A 15 6.53 -16.48 -28.94
C ALA A 15 7.85 -15.69 -28.85
N VAL A 16 8.06 -14.94 -27.77
CA VAL A 16 9.34 -14.27 -27.49
C VAL A 16 10.11 -15.09 -26.46
N ALA A 17 11.28 -15.58 -26.87
CA ALA A 17 12.22 -16.34 -26.05
C ALA A 17 12.89 -15.42 -25.02
N LEU A 18 12.81 -15.77 -23.74
CA LEU A 18 13.62 -15.16 -22.68
C LEU A 18 14.89 -16.00 -22.49
N ALA A 19 16.03 -15.36 -22.76
CA ALA A 19 17.35 -15.93 -22.54
C ALA A 19 17.65 -16.03 -21.04
N ALA A 20 18.12 -17.20 -20.61
CA ALA A 20 18.66 -17.43 -19.28
C ALA A 20 20.04 -16.77 -19.14
N GLY A 21 20.20 -15.92 -18.12
CA GLY A 21 21.50 -15.43 -17.64
C GLY A 21 21.70 -15.86 -16.19
N ALA A 22 22.72 -16.68 -15.95
CA ALA A 22 23.10 -17.20 -14.65
C ALA A 22 24.26 -16.40 -14.03
N VAL A 23 24.44 -16.66 -12.73
CA VAL A 23 25.59 -16.43 -11.83
C VAL A 23 25.82 -15.01 -11.27
N LEU A 24 25.52 -14.86 -9.98
CA LEU A 24 26.33 -14.06 -9.08
C LEU A 24 26.81 -14.94 -7.93
N ALA A 25 28.09 -14.72 -7.64
CA ALA A 25 28.97 -15.49 -6.78
C ALA A 25 28.58 -15.45 -5.31
N GLY A 26 29.06 -16.47 -4.59
CA GLY A 26 28.84 -16.65 -3.17
C GLY A 26 29.62 -15.71 -2.27
N CYS A 27 29.09 -15.56 -1.06
CA CYS A 27 29.81 -15.35 0.19
C CYS A 27 29.23 -16.44 1.10
N GLY A 28 29.97 -17.44 1.57
CA GLY A 28 31.23 -17.33 2.29
C GLY A 28 30.90 -17.47 3.77
N ASP A 29 30.76 -18.73 4.21
CA ASP A 29 30.61 -19.18 5.59
C ASP A 29 32.01 -19.19 6.24
N ASP A 30 32.18 -18.64 7.44
CA ASP A 30 32.90 -19.31 8.55
C ASP A 30 32.84 -18.50 9.86
N ASP A 31 32.69 -19.26 10.94
CA ASP A 31 32.60 -18.93 12.36
C ASP A 31 33.90 -18.35 12.95
N GLY A 32 33.82 -17.61 14.05
CA GLY A 32 35.02 -17.16 14.74
C GLY A 32 34.76 -16.32 15.99
N SER A 33 34.48 -16.99 17.11
CA SER A 33 34.50 -16.38 18.45
C SER A 33 35.91 -16.32 19.06
N ASP A 34 36.21 -15.16 19.66
CA ASP A 34 37.14 -14.86 20.79
C ASP A 34 38.63 -14.50 20.50
N PRO A 35 39.38 -13.73 21.34
CA PRO A 35 39.04 -12.76 22.42
C PRO A 35 39.54 -11.32 22.15
N ALA A 36 39.13 -10.39 23.02
CA ALA A 36 39.45 -8.95 23.03
C ALA A 36 40.91 -8.57 23.42
N PRO A 37 41.42 -7.41 22.94
CA PRO A 37 42.42 -6.60 23.63
C PRO A 37 41.79 -5.42 24.40
N ARG A 38 42.34 -5.09 25.58
CA ARG A 38 41.88 -4.00 26.47
C ARG A 38 42.44 -2.61 26.09
N THR A 39 41.68 -1.60 26.57
CA THR A 39 42.02 -0.19 26.93
C THR A 39 42.21 0.83 25.80
N PRO A 40 41.81 2.12 25.96
CA PRO A 40 41.62 2.92 27.19
C PRO A 40 40.24 3.61 27.36
N ASP A 41 39.99 4.18 28.54
CA ASP A 41 38.81 4.99 28.92
C ASP A 41 38.42 6.06 27.88
N LEU A 42 37.19 5.96 27.37
CA LEU A 42 36.51 7.05 26.66
C LEU A 42 35.50 7.71 27.61
N PRO A 43 35.27 9.04 27.47
CA PRO A 43 34.40 9.79 28.37
C PRO A 43 32.99 9.18 28.38
N THR A 44 32.41 9.08 29.59
CA THR A 44 31.02 8.71 29.83
C THR A 44 30.09 9.59 28.99
N ILE A 45 29.68 9.09 27.82
CA ILE A 45 28.49 9.59 27.14
C ILE A 45 27.33 9.20 28.05
N THR A 46 26.72 10.19 28.70
CA THR A 46 25.45 10.00 29.36
C THR A 46 24.45 9.69 28.26
N VAL A 47 24.16 8.41 28.04
CA VAL A 47 22.99 8.02 27.27
C VAL A 47 21.81 8.43 28.12
N THR A 48 21.24 9.60 27.82
CA THR A 48 19.85 9.85 28.17
C THR A 48 19.07 8.79 27.42
N THR A 49 18.73 7.70 28.11
CA THR A 49 17.59 6.88 27.74
C THR A 49 16.41 7.84 27.71
N GLN A 50 16.16 8.40 26.52
CA GLN A 50 14.86 8.94 26.19
C GLN A 50 13.88 7.86 26.62
N GLY A 51 13.05 8.24 27.57
CA GLY A 51 12.17 7.34 28.27
C GLY A 51 11.48 6.45 27.26
N ALA A 52 11.27 5.20 27.67
CA ALA A 52 10.21 4.38 27.12
C ALA A 52 9.05 5.32 26.78
N THR A 53 8.84 5.54 25.47
CA THR A 53 7.58 6.10 25.03
C THR A 53 6.62 5.02 25.46
N THR A 54 5.95 5.27 26.57
CA THR A 54 4.70 4.59 26.90
C THR A 54 3.85 4.80 25.66
N SER A 55 3.86 3.80 24.77
CA SER A 55 2.78 3.62 23.83
C SER A 55 1.53 3.69 24.69
N PRO A 56 0.53 4.52 24.35
CA PRO A 56 -0.76 4.36 24.95
C PRO A 56 -1.20 2.95 24.55
N GLU A 57 -1.07 2.00 25.49
CA GLU A 57 -1.97 0.87 25.55
C GLU A 57 -3.33 1.48 25.90
N GLY A 58 -4.11 1.74 24.86
CA GLY A 58 -5.38 2.45 24.96
C GLY A 58 -5.88 2.75 23.55
N ASP A 59 -6.90 2.00 23.15
CA ASP A 59 -7.52 1.90 21.83
C ASP A 59 -6.78 0.95 20.89
N GLU A 60 -7.36 -0.24 20.66
CA GLU A 60 -7.08 -1.03 19.47
C GLU A 60 -7.53 -0.18 18.27
N ASP A 61 -6.68 0.75 17.84
CA ASP A 61 -6.89 1.51 16.62
C ASP A 61 -7.00 0.49 15.51
N THR A 62 -8.22 0.33 14.99
CA THR A 62 -8.55 -0.78 14.10
C THR A 62 -7.65 -0.75 12.86
N VAL A 63 -7.17 0.45 12.49
CA VAL A 63 -6.13 0.65 11.49
C VAL A 63 -4.80 0.97 12.17
N THR A 64 -3.82 0.08 12.02
CA THR A 64 -2.46 0.35 12.49
C THR A 64 -1.81 1.51 11.71
N PRO A 65 -0.83 2.22 12.29
CA PRO A 65 -0.09 3.27 11.56
C PRO A 65 0.58 2.77 10.29
N GLN A 66 1.04 1.50 10.27
CA GLN A 66 1.62 0.88 9.09
C GLN A 66 0.56 0.66 8.00
N ALA A 67 -0.62 0.16 8.37
CA ALA A 67 -1.73 0.01 7.44
C ALA A 67 -2.16 1.36 6.87
N ALA A 68 -2.23 2.40 7.71
CA ALA A 68 -2.55 3.76 7.29
C ALA A 68 -1.57 4.29 6.22
N GLN A 69 -0.27 4.18 6.49
CA GLN A 69 0.77 4.57 5.53
C GLN A 69 0.68 3.75 4.23
N GLN A 70 0.44 2.45 4.33
CA GLN A 70 0.32 1.57 3.17
C GLN A 70 -0.79 2.03 2.21
N LEU A 71 -1.93 2.50 2.72
CA LEU A 71 -3.00 3.01 1.86
C LEU A 71 -2.53 4.23 1.06
N CYS A 72 -1.86 5.18 1.72
CA CYS A 72 -1.30 6.36 1.08
C CYS A 72 -0.27 5.99 0.00
N ASP A 73 0.64 5.07 0.32
CA ASP A 73 1.68 4.58 -0.61
C ASP A 73 1.08 3.85 -1.82
N MET A 74 -0.11 3.26 -1.69
CA MET A 74 -0.82 2.63 -2.80
C MET A 74 -1.60 3.64 -3.66
N ILE A 75 -2.05 4.76 -3.10
CA ILE A 75 -2.80 5.80 -3.81
C ILE A 75 -1.88 6.74 -4.57
N GLU A 76 -0.82 7.22 -3.92
CA GLU A 76 0.08 8.26 -4.45
C GLU A 76 0.61 7.97 -5.88
N PRO A 77 1.17 6.78 -6.19
CA PRO A 77 1.68 6.50 -7.53
C PRO A 77 0.59 6.43 -8.61
N GLU A 78 -0.67 6.24 -8.24
CA GLU A 78 -1.78 6.13 -9.18
C GLU A 78 -2.38 7.48 -9.57
N LEU A 79 -2.08 8.57 -8.85
CA LEU A 79 -2.73 9.87 -9.06
C LEU A 79 -2.55 10.41 -10.49
N ASP A 80 -1.35 10.33 -11.06
CA ASP A 80 -1.11 10.79 -12.44
C ASP A 80 -1.80 9.87 -13.46
N ASN A 81 -1.78 8.57 -13.22
CA ASN A 81 -2.48 7.59 -14.04
C ASN A 81 -4.01 7.81 -14.02
N TRP A 82 -4.57 8.16 -12.87
CA TRP A 82 -5.99 8.48 -12.72
C TRP A 82 -6.37 9.79 -13.43
N ARG A 83 -5.50 10.81 -13.39
CA ARG A 83 -5.69 12.05 -14.16
C ARG A 83 -5.77 11.77 -15.66
N ASP A 84 -4.87 10.94 -16.18
CA ASP A 84 -4.80 10.62 -17.60
C ASP A 84 -6.00 9.77 -18.08
N GLN A 85 -6.50 8.88 -17.23
CA GLN A 85 -7.63 7.99 -17.56
C GLN A 85 -9.01 8.60 -17.30
N GLY A 86 -9.09 9.66 -16.48
CA GLY A 86 -10.32 10.34 -16.11
C GLY A 86 -11.10 9.68 -14.96
N SER A 87 -12.02 10.44 -14.37
CA SER A 87 -12.67 10.14 -13.09
C SER A 87 -13.43 8.81 -13.05
N THR A 88 -14.04 8.39 -14.17
CA THR A 88 -14.79 7.12 -14.23
C THR A 88 -13.87 5.91 -14.02
N VAL A 89 -12.72 5.88 -14.68
CA VAL A 89 -11.75 4.78 -14.54
C VAL A 89 -11.02 4.89 -13.20
N ALA A 90 -10.70 6.12 -12.79
CA ALA A 90 -10.07 6.41 -11.50
C ALA A 90 -10.89 5.87 -10.31
N LYS A 91 -12.23 6.03 -10.30
CA LYS A 91 -13.11 5.47 -9.23
C LYS A 91 -13.02 3.96 -9.12
N VAL A 92 -13.03 3.26 -10.26
CA VAL A 92 -12.91 1.79 -10.29
C VAL A 92 -11.54 1.36 -9.78
N SER A 93 -10.48 2.04 -10.24
CA SER A 93 -9.12 1.76 -9.79
C SER A 93 -8.94 2.03 -8.30
N PHE A 94 -9.45 3.16 -7.79
CA PHE A 94 -9.44 3.52 -6.38
C PHE A 94 -10.17 2.49 -5.52
N ASN A 95 -11.37 2.06 -5.93
CA ASN A 95 -12.11 1.01 -5.23
C ASN A 95 -11.30 -0.30 -5.15
N GLY A 96 -10.63 -0.68 -6.23
CA GLY A 96 -9.72 -1.82 -6.24
C GLY A 96 -8.51 -1.65 -5.32
N THR A 97 -7.94 -0.44 -5.26
CA THR A 97 -6.84 -0.10 -4.33
C THR A 97 -7.26 -0.29 -2.88
N VAL A 98 -8.45 0.21 -2.48
CA VAL A 98 -8.97 0.04 -1.12
C VAL A 98 -9.29 -1.43 -0.82
N GLN A 99 -9.85 -2.18 -1.77
CA GLN A 99 -10.09 -3.63 -1.61
C GLN A 99 -8.77 -4.37 -1.38
N ASN A 100 -7.75 -4.03 -2.16
CA ASN A 100 -6.44 -4.64 -2.03
C ASN A 100 -5.75 -4.27 -0.70
N TRP A 101 -5.87 -3.02 -0.28
CA TRP A 101 -5.36 -2.56 1.01
C TRP A 101 -6.01 -3.30 2.17
N ALA A 102 -7.33 -3.39 2.20
CA ALA A 102 -8.07 -4.07 3.25
C ALA A 102 -7.75 -5.58 3.27
N ALA A 103 -7.63 -6.23 2.10
CA ALA A 103 -7.21 -7.64 2.00
C ALA A 103 -5.80 -7.93 2.54
N ARG A 104 -4.89 -6.94 2.49
CA ARG A 104 -3.51 -7.09 2.97
C ARG A 104 -3.35 -6.85 4.47
N ASN A 105 -4.34 -6.23 5.10
CA ASN A 105 -4.31 -5.84 6.50
C ASN A 105 -5.44 -6.59 7.22
N GLU A 106 -5.05 -7.60 8.00
CA GLU A 106 -6.00 -8.52 8.65
C GLU A 106 -7.11 -7.75 9.40
N GLY A 107 -8.36 -8.18 9.24
CA GLY A 107 -9.53 -7.57 9.89
C GLY A 107 -10.08 -6.29 9.22
N LEU A 108 -9.31 -5.61 8.35
CA LEU A 108 -9.77 -4.34 7.78
C LEU A 108 -10.89 -4.48 6.74
N ASN A 109 -11.07 -5.64 6.10
CA ASN A 109 -12.21 -5.81 5.19
C ASN A 109 -13.54 -5.68 5.95
N ASP A 110 -13.65 -6.34 7.09
CA ASP A 110 -14.86 -6.28 7.91
C ASP A 110 -15.07 -4.86 8.45
N GLU A 111 -13.98 -4.16 8.81
CA GLU A 111 -14.08 -2.79 9.29
C GLU A 111 -14.51 -1.81 8.19
N VAL A 112 -13.96 -1.88 6.99
CA VAL A 112 -14.36 -0.99 5.88
C VAL A 112 -15.80 -1.26 5.44
N ILE A 113 -16.27 -2.52 5.52
CA ILE A 113 -17.67 -2.87 5.28
C ILE A 113 -18.58 -2.25 6.36
N ARG A 114 -18.09 -2.21 7.60
CA ARG A 114 -18.84 -1.65 8.73
C ARG A 114 -18.87 -0.12 8.70
N ASP A 115 -17.75 0.49 8.35
CA ASP A 115 -17.56 1.93 8.27
C ASP A 115 -16.54 2.29 7.17
N ASN A 116 -17.07 2.65 6.00
CA ASN A 116 -16.23 3.04 4.87
C ASN A 116 -15.57 4.43 5.06
N SER A 117 -16.01 5.23 6.04
CA SER A 117 -15.41 6.53 6.35
C SER A 117 -14.01 6.42 6.97
N ILE A 118 -13.60 5.20 7.34
CA ILE A 118 -12.25 4.91 7.80
C ILE A 118 -11.19 5.28 6.75
N VAL A 119 -11.53 5.15 5.47
CA VAL A 119 -10.63 5.52 4.35
C VAL A 119 -10.36 7.02 4.34
N ASP A 120 -11.37 7.84 4.55
CA ASP A 120 -11.21 9.29 4.68
C ASP A 120 -10.45 9.67 5.94
N THR A 121 -10.77 9.02 7.07
CA THR A 121 -10.15 9.30 8.37
C THR A 121 -8.64 9.03 8.30
N VAL A 122 -8.26 7.84 7.84
CA VAL A 122 -6.87 7.40 7.69
C VAL A 122 -6.10 8.33 6.76
N THR A 123 -6.63 8.58 5.56
CA THR A 123 -5.93 9.42 4.57
C THR A 123 -5.86 10.88 4.99
N THR A 124 -6.84 11.40 5.74
CA THR A 124 -6.78 12.76 6.32
C THR A 124 -5.67 12.89 7.34
N GLN A 125 -5.47 11.87 8.18
CA GLN A 125 -4.47 11.89 9.24
C GLN A 125 -3.06 11.62 8.71
N THR A 126 -2.92 10.75 7.71
CA THR A 126 -1.62 10.25 7.25
C THR A 126 -1.10 10.98 6.02
N CYS A 127 -1.95 11.29 5.04
CA CYS A 127 -1.53 11.85 3.76
C CYS A 127 -2.56 12.84 3.18
N PRO A 128 -2.81 13.99 3.84
CA PRO A 128 -3.87 14.91 3.45
C PRO A 128 -3.73 15.46 2.02
N ASP A 129 -2.50 15.65 1.53
CA ASP A 129 -2.24 16.11 0.16
C ASP A 129 -2.58 15.04 -0.88
N VAL A 130 -2.30 13.77 -0.60
CA VAL A 130 -2.65 12.63 -1.46
C VAL A 130 -4.16 12.45 -1.47
N ARG A 131 -4.81 12.54 -0.30
CA ARG A 131 -6.27 12.53 -0.16
C ARG A 131 -6.92 13.60 -1.03
N GLN A 132 -6.47 14.85 -0.91
CA GLN A 132 -7.09 15.96 -1.62
C GLN A 132 -6.95 15.80 -3.15
N GLN A 133 -5.77 15.41 -3.62
CA GLN A 133 -5.58 15.11 -5.03
C GLN A 133 -6.49 13.98 -5.53
N ALA A 134 -6.61 12.90 -4.76
CA ALA A 134 -7.51 11.81 -5.10
C ALA A 134 -8.96 12.29 -5.16
N ILE A 135 -9.44 13.06 -4.18
CA ILE A 135 -10.80 13.64 -4.18
C ILE A 135 -11.06 14.48 -5.45
N ASP A 136 -10.11 15.34 -5.82
CA ASP A 136 -10.24 16.20 -6.99
C ASP A 136 -10.28 15.39 -8.30
N ILE A 137 -9.41 14.38 -8.44
CA ILE A 137 -9.34 13.52 -9.64
C ILE A 137 -10.57 12.63 -9.75
N LEU A 138 -11.03 12.11 -8.62
CA LEU A 138 -12.19 11.24 -8.54
C LEU A 138 -13.49 12.04 -8.71
N GLU A 139 -13.50 13.37 -8.57
CA GLU A 139 -14.72 14.19 -8.63
C GLU A 139 -15.80 13.69 -7.65
N VAL A 140 -15.42 13.55 -6.38
CA VAL A 140 -16.27 13.10 -5.27
C VAL A 140 -16.16 14.06 -4.09
N PRO A 141 -17.12 14.10 -3.17
CA PRO A 141 -17.02 14.95 -1.97
C PRO A 141 -16.01 14.43 -0.94
N ASP A 142 -15.83 13.11 -0.88
CA ASP A 142 -14.95 12.38 0.04
C ASP A 142 -14.57 11.03 -0.59
N LEU A 143 -13.52 10.40 -0.09
CA LEU A 143 -13.02 9.15 -0.69
C LEU A 143 -14.00 7.99 -0.51
N ALA A 144 -14.70 7.93 0.63
CA ALA A 144 -15.73 6.94 0.92
C ALA A 144 -16.84 6.93 -0.13
N SER A 145 -17.24 8.10 -0.63
CA SER A 145 -18.24 8.24 -1.70
C SER A 145 -17.81 7.64 -3.05
N ALA A 146 -16.53 7.36 -3.26
CA ALA A 146 -16.04 6.65 -4.44
C ALA A 146 -16.05 5.12 -4.28
N LEU A 147 -16.34 4.61 -3.08
CA LEU A 147 -16.32 3.19 -2.78
C LEU A 147 -17.65 2.54 -3.18
N ALA A 148 -17.57 1.45 -3.94
CA ALA A 148 -18.69 0.61 -4.31
C ALA A 148 -18.53 -0.80 -3.71
N GLY A 149 -19.63 -1.39 -3.23
CA GLY A 149 -19.64 -2.76 -2.71
C GLY A 149 -19.15 -2.91 -1.26
N TRP A 150 -19.03 -1.79 -0.53
CA TRP A 150 -18.67 -1.74 0.89
C TRP A 150 -19.87 -1.41 1.79
N ASP A 151 -20.96 -0.94 1.20
CA ASP A 151 -22.21 -0.63 1.91
C ASP A 151 -22.97 -1.93 2.26
N ASN A 152 -23.46 -2.03 3.50
CA ASN A 152 -24.25 -3.16 4.02
C ASN A 152 -25.76 -2.89 3.92
#